data_AF-A0A7J5AKF7-F1
#
_entry.id   AF-A0A7J5AKF7-F1
#
_cell.length_a   1.000
_cell.length_b   1.000
_cell.length_c   1.000
_cell.angle_alpha   90.00
_cell.angle_beta   90.00
_cell.angle_gamma   90.00
#
_symmetry.space_group_name_H-M   'P 1'
#
loop_
_entity.id
_entity.type
_entity.pdbx_description
1 polymer ?
#
loop_
_entity_poly.entity_id
_entity_poly.type
_entity_poly.pdbx_seq_one_letter_code
_entity_poly.pdbx_strand_id
1 'polypeptide(L)'
;MKKNKRIIWFLILAVVLFFVGKEVYVMNINHNFETITDGKVYKSGVIPPDEIESYVKKYNIKSIVDLRMPGTNDLILNPEAPGELAAEKAAVAKIKGLNYYSNPSDQVPTHKNIEIFTKIMDDKANYPVLIHCYHGTGRAEMYSAIYRIEYENFSNEDARKGVRTLIKWSSFDDGKPKGEYLKGYKSRKQLAAENK
;
A
#
# COMPACT_ATOMS: atom_id res chain seq x y z
N MET A 1 -0.03 -14.56 47.50
CA MET A 1 0.46 -13.46 46.62
C MET A 1 1.30 -13.92 45.42
N LYS A 2 2.15 -14.97 45.49
CA LYS A 2 2.99 -15.41 44.33
C LYS A 2 2.21 -16.05 43.16
N LYS A 3 1.09 -16.75 43.42
CA LYS A 3 0.26 -17.43 42.40
C LYS A 3 -0.39 -16.45 41.43
N ASN A 4 -0.92 -15.33 41.93
CA ASN A 4 -1.56 -14.29 41.12
C ASN A 4 -0.54 -13.56 40.22
N LYS A 5 0.70 -13.37 40.69
CA LYS A 5 1.79 -12.81 39.86
C LYS A 5 2.13 -13.72 38.68
N ARG A 6 2.14 -15.05 38.86
CA ARG A 6 2.38 -16.00 37.75
C ARG A 6 1.26 -15.94 36.71
N ILE A 7 -0.01 -15.89 37.13
CA ILE A 7 -1.15 -15.76 36.22
C ILE A 7 -1.07 -14.45 35.42
N ILE A 8 -0.75 -13.33 36.07
CA ILE A 8 -0.57 -12.04 35.40
C ILE A 8 0.56 -12.13 34.35
N TRP A 9 1.70 -12.75 34.69
CA TRP A 9 2.79 -12.95 33.73
C TRP A 9 2.39 -13.82 32.54
N PHE A 10 1.64 -14.91 32.76
CA PHE A 10 1.13 -15.73 31.66
C PHE A 10 0.16 -14.96 30.76
N LEU A 11 -0.71 -14.12 31.33
CA LEU A 11 -1.62 -13.28 30.55
C LEU A 11 -0.86 -12.24 29.73
N ILE A 12 0.14 -11.57 30.31
CA ILE A 12 1.00 -10.63 29.59
C ILE A 12 1.73 -11.35 28.44
N LEU A 13 2.31 -12.52 28.70
CA LEU A 13 3.00 -13.31 27.67
C LEU A 13 2.05 -13.73 26.55
N ALA A 14 0.83 -14.20 26.88
CA ALA A 14 -0.17 -14.57 25.89
C ALA A 14 -0.58 -13.37 25.02
N VAL A 15 -0.75 -12.19 25.62
CA VAL A 15 -1.04 -10.95 24.89
C VAL A 15 0.12 -10.58 23.95
N VAL A 16 1.36 -10.64 24.44
CA VAL A 16 2.55 -10.37 23.61
C VAL A 16 2.65 -11.36 22.45
N LEU A 17 2.49 -12.66 22.70
CA LEU A 17 2.52 -13.70 21.66
C LEU A 17 1.40 -13.52 20.64
N PHE A 18 0.21 -13.10 21.07
CA PHE A 18 -0.89 -12.79 20.17
C PHE A 18 -0.54 -11.63 19.23
N PHE A 19 0.00 -10.52 19.75
CA PHE A 19 0.42 -9.39 18.92
C PHE A 19 1.57 -9.75 17.98
N VAL A 20 2.59 -10.48 18.46
CA VAL A 20 3.69 -10.96 17.62
C VAL A 20 3.18 -11.89 16.52
N GLY A 21 2.33 -12.86 16.87
CA GLY A 21 1.73 -13.78 15.90
C GLY A 21 0.88 -13.06 14.85
N LYS A 22 0.13 -12.03 15.25
CA LYS A 22 -0.63 -11.16 14.34
C LYS A 22 0.31 -10.43 13.37
N GLU A 23 1.36 -9.79 13.85
CA GLU A 23 2.32 -9.05 12.99
C GLU A 23 3.01 -9.99 12.00
N VAL A 24 3.42 -11.19 12.44
CA VAL A 24 4.00 -12.22 11.56
C VAL A 24 3.00 -12.66 10.49
N TYR A 25 1.74 -12.90 10.85
CA TYR A 25 0.70 -13.26 9.89
C TYR A 25 0.48 -12.15 8.86
N VAL A 26 0.36 -10.90 9.30
CA VAL A 26 0.07 -9.76 8.42
C VAL A 26 1.22 -9.55 7.43
N MET A 27 2.47 -9.59 7.89
CA MET A 27 3.63 -9.35 7.04
C MET A 27 4.02 -10.54 6.15
N ASN A 28 4.00 -11.76 6.68
CA ASN A 28 4.60 -12.92 5.99
C ASN A 28 3.59 -13.86 5.34
N ILE A 29 2.32 -13.81 5.77
CA ILE A 29 1.28 -14.74 5.27
C ILE A 29 0.28 -13.99 4.40
N ASN A 30 -0.18 -12.81 4.84
CA ASN A 30 -1.13 -12.01 4.08
C ASN A 30 -0.46 -10.92 3.24
N HIS A 31 0.88 -10.84 3.22
CA HIS A 31 1.66 -9.87 2.42
C HIS A 31 1.21 -8.41 2.59
N ASN A 32 0.83 -8.01 3.81
CA ASN A 32 0.23 -6.70 4.11
C ASN A 32 -0.96 -6.33 3.21
N PHE A 33 -1.72 -7.34 2.76
CA PHE A 33 -2.91 -7.14 1.93
C PHE A 33 -4.04 -6.52 2.75
N GLU A 34 -4.53 -5.36 2.32
CA GLU A 34 -5.63 -4.66 2.96
C GLU A 34 -6.60 -4.07 1.93
N THR A 35 -7.88 -4.00 2.32
CA THR A 35 -8.91 -3.32 1.55
C THR A 35 -8.86 -1.82 1.80
N ILE A 36 -8.65 -1.03 0.75
CA ILE A 36 -8.81 0.42 0.80
C ILE A 36 -10.29 0.74 0.58
N THR A 37 -10.87 0.25 -0.50
CA THR A 37 -12.30 0.39 -0.79
C THR A 37 -12.83 -0.93 -1.27
N ASP A 38 -13.85 -1.43 -0.59
CA ASP A 38 -14.37 -2.77 -0.82
C ASP A 38 -14.83 -2.95 -2.28
N GLY A 39 -14.44 -4.08 -2.87
CA GLY A 39 -14.69 -4.39 -4.28
C GLY A 39 -14.06 -3.42 -5.28
N LYS A 40 -13.15 -2.53 -4.87
CA LYS A 40 -12.64 -1.46 -5.75
C LYS A 40 -11.13 -1.26 -5.66
N VAL A 41 -10.57 -0.98 -4.49
CA VAL A 41 -9.13 -0.72 -4.35
C VAL A 41 -8.57 -1.52 -3.18
N TYR A 42 -7.46 -2.18 -3.43
CA TYR A 42 -6.71 -2.97 -2.47
C TYR A 42 -5.25 -2.51 -2.46
N LYS A 43 -4.54 -2.76 -1.36
CA LYS A 43 -3.08 -2.59 -1.30
C LYS A 43 -2.40 -3.80 -0.72
N SER A 44 -1.12 -3.98 -1.05
CA SER A 44 -0.28 -5.05 -0.49
C SER A 44 1.21 -4.72 -0.56
N GLY A 45 2.03 -5.54 0.10
CA GLY A 45 3.45 -5.73 -0.23
C GLY A 45 3.62 -6.65 -1.43
N VAL A 46 4.80 -7.25 -1.58
CA VAL A 46 5.02 -8.26 -2.62
C VAL A 46 4.19 -9.50 -2.32
N ILE A 47 3.31 -9.86 -3.25
CA ILE A 47 2.68 -11.18 -3.25
C ILE A 47 3.56 -12.11 -4.11
N PRO A 48 3.96 -13.29 -3.61
CA PRO A 48 4.74 -14.25 -4.37
C PRO A 48 4.10 -14.59 -5.72
N PRO A 49 4.88 -14.72 -6.82
CA PRO A 49 4.32 -14.93 -8.16
C PRO A 49 3.35 -16.11 -8.30
N ASP A 50 3.54 -17.17 -7.52
CA ASP A 50 2.68 -18.36 -7.46
C ASP A 50 1.39 -18.15 -6.66
N GLU A 51 1.31 -17.12 -5.83
CA GLU A 51 0.12 -16.76 -5.04
C GLU A 51 -0.77 -15.70 -5.71
N ILE A 52 -0.24 -14.90 -6.65
CA ILE A 52 -0.94 -13.78 -7.30
C ILE A 52 -2.31 -14.22 -7.87
N GLU A 53 -2.36 -15.36 -8.56
CA GLU A 53 -3.60 -15.85 -9.17
C GLU A 53 -4.70 -16.09 -8.13
N SER A 54 -4.33 -16.54 -6.92
CA SER A 54 -5.29 -16.79 -5.83
C SER A 54 -5.92 -15.48 -5.33
N TYR A 55 -5.12 -14.43 -5.15
CA TYR A 55 -5.60 -13.10 -4.78
C TYR A 55 -6.46 -12.49 -5.88
N VAL A 56 -6.02 -12.61 -7.13
CA VAL A 56 -6.76 -12.10 -8.31
C VAL A 56 -8.13 -12.74 -8.39
N LYS A 57 -8.23 -14.06 -8.24
CA LYS A 57 -9.53 -14.77 -8.24
C LYS A 57 -10.39 -14.39 -7.04
N LYS A 58 -9.81 -14.35 -5.84
CA LYS A 58 -10.55 -14.08 -4.59
C LYS A 58 -11.15 -12.67 -4.54
N TYR A 59 -10.40 -11.67 -4.99
CA TYR A 59 -10.79 -10.25 -4.94
C TYR A 59 -11.23 -9.69 -6.29
N ASN A 60 -11.31 -10.55 -7.31
CA ASN A 60 -11.67 -10.21 -8.69
C ASN A 60 -10.81 -9.07 -9.26
N ILE A 61 -9.52 -9.00 -8.91
CA ILE A 61 -8.62 -7.91 -9.30
C ILE A 61 -8.45 -7.91 -10.82
N LYS A 62 -8.60 -6.74 -11.45
CA LYS A 62 -8.43 -6.57 -12.90
C LYS A 62 -7.11 -5.89 -13.26
N SER A 63 -6.54 -5.13 -12.34
CA SER A 63 -5.31 -4.38 -12.61
C SER A 63 -4.39 -4.37 -11.39
N ILE A 64 -3.10 -4.56 -11.62
CA ILE A 64 -2.03 -4.42 -10.62
C ILE A 64 -1.19 -3.19 -10.95
N VAL A 65 -0.92 -2.34 -9.96
CA VAL A 65 -0.02 -1.20 -10.05
C VAL A 65 1.22 -1.48 -9.20
N ASP A 66 2.36 -1.70 -9.84
CA ASP A 66 3.64 -1.91 -9.18
C ASP A 66 4.40 -0.59 -9.04
N LEU A 67 4.62 -0.19 -7.80
CA LEU A 67 5.34 1.04 -7.41
C LEU A 67 6.83 0.79 -7.12
N ARG A 68 7.31 -0.47 -7.26
CA ARG A 68 8.71 -0.82 -7.01
C ARG A 68 9.65 -0.15 -8.01
N MET A 69 10.84 0.14 -7.53
CA MET A 69 11.90 0.83 -8.24
C MET A 69 13.22 0.13 -7.91
N PRO A 70 13.51 -1.02 -8.53
CA PRO A 70 14.74 -1.75 -8.26
C PRO A 70 15.96 -1.01 -8.81
N GLY A 71 17.15 -1.34 -8.28
CA GLY A 71 18.40 -0.76 -8.76
C GLY A 71 18.74 0.61 -8.19
N THR A 72 18.09 1.02 -7.09
CA THR A 72 18.53 2.18 -6.30
C THR A 72 19.61 1.79 -5.30
N ASN A 73 20.40 2.77 -4.85
CA ASN A 73 21.39 2.57 -3.79
C ASN A 73 20.75 2.42 -2.38
N ASP A 74 19.43 2.62 -2.25
CA ASP A 74 18.71 2.48 -0.99
C ASP A 74 18.18 1.05 -0.81
N LEU A 75 19.05 0.19 -0.27
CA LEU A 75 18.73 -1.22 0.00
C LEU A 75 17.81 -1.43 1.21
N ILE A 76 17.51 -0.38 1.99
CA ILE A 76 16.63 -0.49 3.16
C ILE A 76 15.18 -0.24 2.74
N LEU A 77 14.93 0.82 1.97
CA LEU A 77 13.57 1.19 1.55
C LEU A 77 13.18 0.61 0.19
N ASN A 78 14.16 0.26 -0.64
CA ASN A 78 13.99 -0.38 -1.95
C ASN A 78 14.91 -1.62 -2.09
N PRO A 79 14.73 -2.65 -1.24
CA PRO A 79 15.53 -3.89 -1.32
C PRO A 79 15.23 -4.74 -2.56
N GLU A 80 14.22 -4.38 -3.35
CA GLU A 80 13.77 -5.15 -4.51
C GLU A 80 14.86 -5.43 -5.55
N ALA A 81 14.99 -6.70 -5.95
CA ALA A 81 15.87 -7.11 -7.03
C ALA A 81 15.17 -7.05 -8.41
N PRO A 82 15.86 -6.68 -9.50
CA PRO A 82 15.25 -6.67 -10.84
C PRO A 82 14.62 -8.00 -11.28
N GLY A 83 15.17 -9.13 -10.81
CA GLY A 83 14.64 -10.46 -11.10
C GLY A 83 13.25 -10.72 -10.51
N GLU A 84 12.93 -10.10 -9.37
CA GLU A 84 11.61 -10.25 -8.73
C GLU A 84 10.50 -9.62 -9.58
N LEU A 85 10.75 -8.43 -10.14
CA LEU A 85 9.80 -7.75 -11.02
C LEU A 85 9.57 -8.55 -12.31
N ALA A 86 10.62 -9.18 -12.85
CA ALA A 86 10.50 -10.01 -14.03
C ALA A 86 9.65 -11.26 -13.76
N ALA A 87 9.86 -11.91 -12.61
CA ALA A 87 9.08 -13.08 -12.20
C ALA A 87 7.59 -12.74 -12.01
N GLU A 88 7.29 -11.62 -11.35
CA GLU A 88 5.92 -11.14 -11.16
C GLU A 88 5.24 -10.84 -12.50
N LYS A 89 5.88 -10.08 -13.38
CA LYS A 89 5.35 -9.79 -14.73
C LYS A 89 5.06 -11.07 -15.51
N ALA A 90 5.94 -12.06 -15.42
CA ALA A 90 5.75 -13.35 -16.08
C ALA A 90 4.57 -14.15 -15.49
N ALA A 91 4.32 -14.06 -14.18
CA ALA A 91 3.15 -14.67 -13.56
C ALA A 91 1.86 -13.95 -13.95
N VAL A 92 1.84 -12.62 -13.89
CA VAL A 92 0.68 -11.79 -14.28
C VAL A 92 0.30 -12.02 -15.74
N ALA A 93 1.28 -12.12 -16.65
CA ALA A 93 1.04 -12.39 -18.07
C ALA A 93 0.33 -13.73 -18.34
N LYS A 94 0.36 -14.69 -17.41
CA LYS A 94 -0.36 -15.97 -17.53
C LYS A 94 -1.82 -15.86 -17.12
N ILE A 95 -2.22 -14.80 -16.41
CA ILE A 95 -3.58 -14.60 -15.92
C ILE A 95 -4.36 -13.79 -16.95
N LYS A 96 -5.29 -14.45 -17.65
CA LYS A 96 -6.05 -13.82 -18.74
C LYS A 96 -6.90 -12.65 -18.24
N GLY A 97 -6.72 -11.48 -18.88
CA GLY A 97 -7.51 -10.28 -18.59
C GLY A 97 -7.01 -9.45 -17.40
N LEU A 98 -5.88 -9.83 -16.80
CA LEU A 98 -5.22 -9.05 -15.74
C LEU A 98 -4.27 -8.03 -16.37
N ASN A 99 -4.44 -6.75 -16.06
CA ASN A 99 -3.54 -5.69 -16.50
C ASN A 99 -2.42 -5.47 -15.48
N TYR A 100 -1.24 -5.11 -15.99
CA TYR A 100 -0.08 -4.78 -15.18
C TYR A 100 0.45 -3.39 -15.54
N TYR A 101 0.52 -2.51 -14.56
CA TYR A 101 1.02 -1.15 -14.72
C TYR A 101 2.26 -0.94 -13.85
N SER A 102 3.37 -0.58 -14.49
CA SER A 102 4.59 -0.18 -13.78
C SER A 102 4.58 1.34 -13.61
N ASN A 103 4.62 1.79 -12.36
CA ASN A 103 4.72 3.21 -12.00
C ASN A 103 5.78 3.37 -10.89
N PRO A 104 7.07 3.16 -11.20
CA PRO A 104 8.15 3.20 -10.21
C PRO A 104 8.18 4.56 -9.53
N SER A 105 8.19 4.53 -8.19
CA SER A 105 8.04 5.72 -7.37
C SER A 105 9.04 5.72 -6.23
N ASP A 106 9.56 6.90 -5.91
CA ASP A 106 10.17 7.18 -4.63
C ASP A 106 9.14 7.08 -3.48
N GLN A 107 9.63 7.21 -2.24
CA GLN A 107 8.79 7.21 -1.04
C GLN A 107 7.78 8.37 -1.01
N VAL A 108 8.09 9.47 -1.70
CA VAL A 108 7.19 10.60 -1.97
C VAL A 108 7.04 10.71 -3.49
N PRO A 109 5.80 10.70 -4.03
CA PRO A 109 5.59 10.64 -5.46
C PRO A 109 5.87 11.98 -6.15
N THR A 110 6.42 11.91 -7.36
CA THR A 110 6.58 13.07 -8.25
C THR A 110 5.26 13.40 -8.96
N HIS A 111 5.15 14.60 -9.53
CA HIS A 111 3.98 14.97 -10.33
C HIS A 111 3.69 13.96 -11.45
N LYS A 112 4.74 13.54 -12.18
CA LYS A 112 4.64 12.53 -13.23
C LYS A 112 4.07 11.20 -12.72
N ASN A 113 4.47 10.78 -11.51
CA ASN A 113 3.90 9.55 -10.94
C ASN A 113 2.41 9.69 -10.64
N ILE A 114 1.96 10.87 -10.18
CA ILE A 114 0.55 11.16 -9.94
C ILE A 114 -0.24 11.20 -11.25
N GLU A 115 0.30 11.78 -12.32
CA GLU A 115 -0.32 11.76 -13.65
C GLU A 115 -0.52 10.34 -14.17
N ILE A 116 0.51 9.49 -14.08
CA ILE A 116 0.43 8.09 -14.49
C ILE A 116 -0.61 7.36 -13.65
N PHE A 117 -0.56 7.52 -12.32
CA PHE A 117 -1.48 6.87 -11.41
C PHE A 117 -2.93 7.29 -11.67
N THR A 118 -3.20 8.59 -11.76
CA THR A 118 -4.55 9.08 -12.00
C THR A 118 -5.08 8.62 -13.36
N LYS A 119 -4.26 8.58 -14.41
CA LYS A 119 -4.64 8.00 -15.70
C LYS A 119 -5.06 6.53 -15.61
N ILE A 120 -4.38 5.73 -14.79
CA ILE A 120 -4.76 4.32 -14.56
C ILE A 120 -6.10 4.25 -13.82
N MET A 121 -6.27 5.06 -12.77
CA MET A 121 -7.46 5.04 -11.92
C MET A 121 -8.69 5.68 -12.57
N ASP A 122 -8.52 6.58 -13.54
CA ASP A 122 -9.62 7.21 -14.28
C ASP A 122 -10.37 6.20 -15.18
N ASP A 123 -9.71 5.10 -15.58
CA ASP A 123 -10.33 4.04 -16.39
C ASP A 123 -11.10 3.04 -15.52
N LYS A 124 -12.43 3.07 -15.63
CA LYS A 124 -13.34 2.18 -14.90
C LYS A 124 -13.10 0.70 -15.20
N ALA A 125 -12.56 0.34 -16.36
CA ALA A 125 -12.26 -1.04 -16.72
C ALA A 125 -11.17 -1.66 -15.85
N ASN A 126 -10.33 -0.83 -15.21
CA ASN A 126 -9.24 -1.29 -14.34
C ASN A 126 -9.68 -1.76 -12.96
N TYR A 127 -10.91 -1.45 -12.53
CA TYR A 127 -11.37 -1.82 -11.19
C TYR A 127 -11.93 -3.25 -11.13
N PRO A 128 -11.62 -4.01 -10.07
CA PRO A 128 -10.81 -3.65 -8.89
C PRO A 128 -9.28 -3.59 -9.13
N VAL A 129 -8.61 -2.62 -8.49
CA VAL A 129 -7.16 -2.36 -8.62
C VAL A 129 -6.41 -2.79 -7.36
N LEU A 130 -5.29 -3.49 -7.53
CA LEU A 130 -4.32 -3.75 -6.47
C LEU A 130 -3.11 -2.81 -6.62
N ILE A 131 -2.83 -2.01 -5.60
CA ILE A 131 -1.66 -1.12 -5.55
C ILE A 131 -0.61 -1.75 -4.63
N HIS A 132 0.59 -2.01 -5.10
CA HIS A 132 1.62 -2.59 -4.24
C HIS A 132 2.99 -1.94 -4.38
N CYS A 133 3.81 -2.17 -3.36
CA CYS A 133 5.25 -1.91 -3.39
C CYS A 133 5.95 -3.08 -2.70
N TYR A 134 7.20 -2.93 -2.25
CA TYR A 134 7.88 -4.03 -1.58
C TYR A 134 7.21 -4.42 -0.25
N HIS A 135 7.14 -3.51 0.71
CA HIS A 135 6.56 -3.79 2.03
C HIS A 135 5.06 -3.53 2.12
N GLY A 136 4.44 -2.80 1.19
CA GLY A 136 3.01 -2.44 1.29
C GLY A 136 2.64 -1.43 2.39
N THR A 137 3.63 -0.88 3.10
CA THR A 137 3.43 0.07 4.23
C THR A 137 3.94 1.48 3.94
N GLY A 138 4.59 1.67 2.78
CA GLY A 138 5.23 2.92 2.37
C GLY A 138 4.56 3.52 1.15
N ARG A 139 5.06 3.19 -0.03
CA ARG A 139 4.57 3.67 -1.34
C ARG A 139 3.11 3.27 -1.57
N ALA A 140 2.77 2.00 -1.41
CA ALA A 140 1.39 1.52 -1.60
C ALA A 140 0.38 2.29 -0.74
N GLU A 141 0.75 2.58 0.51
CA GLU A 141 -0.06 3.34 1.45
C GLU A 141 -0.23 4.82 1.04
N MET A 142 0.87 5.46 0.60
CA MET A 142 0.84 6.83 0.07
C MET A 142 -0.14 6.96 -1.11
N TYR A 143 -0.07 6.03 -2.06
CA TYR A 143 -0.95 6.05 -3.24
C TYR A 143 -2.39 5.69 -2.90
N SER A 144 -2.60 4.85 -1.88
CA SER A 144 -3.95 4.58 -1.34
C SER A 144 -4.57 5.83 -0.73
N ALA A 145 -3.81 6.61 0.04
CA ALA A 145 -4.27 7.89 0.58
C ALA A 145 -4.59 8.91 -0.53
N ILE A 146 -3.72 9.03 -1.55
CA ILE A 146 -3.96 9.89 -2.71
C ILE A 146 -5.23 9.47 -3.45
N TYR A 147 -5.46 8.16 -3.65
CA TYR A 147 -6.70 7.67 -4.24
C TYR A 147 -7.94 8.15 -3.45
N ARG A 148 -7.91 8.09 -2.11
CA ARG A 148 -9.04 8.58 -1.30
C ARG A 148 -9.27 10.08 -1.47
N ILE A 149 -8.21 10.87 -1.57
CA ILE A 149 -8.31 12.32 -1.78
C ILE A 149 -8.90 12.62 -3.17
N GLU A 150 -8.37 11.98 -4.22
CA GLU A 150 -8.77 12.23 -5.61
C GLU A 150 -10.18 11.72 -5.94
N TYR A 151 -10.58 10.55 -5.42
CA TYR A 151 -11.77 9.83 -5.88
C TYR A 151 -12.85 9.65 -4.81
N GLU A 152 -12.53 9.85 -3.53
CA GLU A 152 -13.46 9.61 -2.40
C GLU A 152 -13.72 10.87 -1.58
N ASN A 153 -13.21 12.03 -2.01
CA ASN A 153 -13.36 13.34 -1.36
C ASN A 153 -12.85 13.37 0.09
N PHE A 154 -11.87 12.52 0.44
CA PHE A 154 -11.24 12.62 1.74
C PHE A 154 -10.50 13.95 1.86
N SER A 155 -10.52 14.55 3.06
CA SER A 155 -9.57 15.60 3.37
C SER A 155 -8.16 15.01 3.42
N ASN A 156 -7.14 15.85 3.19
CA ASN A 156 -5.74 15.44 3.29
C ASN A 156 -5.42 14.79 4.63
N GLU A 157 -5.99 15.33 5.72
CA GLU A 157 -5.73 14.85 7.07
C GLU A 157 -6.45 13.53 7.36
N ASP A 158 -7.68 13.34 6.86
CA ASP A 158 -8.39 12.07 7.01
C ASP A 158 -7.69 10.96 6.21
N ALA A 159 -7.25 11.26 4.99
CA ALA A 159 -6.48 10.33 4.18
C ALA A 159 -5.15 9.98 4.86
N ARG A 160 -4.45 10.96 5.42
CA ARG A 160 -3.20 10.75 6.18
C ARG A 160 -3.43 9.91 7.43
N LYS A 161 -4.46 10.20 8.23
CA LYS A 161 -4.78 9.40 9.44
C LYS A 161 -5.22 7.98 9.10
N GLY A 162 -5.80 7.78 7.92
CA GLY A 162 -6.23 6.48 7.43
C GLY A 162 -5.10 5.51 7.07
N VAL A 163 -3.85 5.97 6.96
CA VAL A 163 -2.72 5.13 6.48
C VAL A 163 -2.25 4.06 7.47
N ARG A 164 -2.67 4.13 8.74
CA ARG A 164 -2.39 3.16 9.81
C ARG A 164 -3.07 3.59 11.12
N THR A 165 -3.22 2.65 12.04
CA THR A 165 -3.80 2.90 13.37
C THR A 165 -3.03 3.95 14.20
N LEU A 166 -1.69 3.95 14.14
CA LEU A 166 -0.87 4.92 14.87
C LEU A 166 0.07 5.67 13.92
N ILE A 167 -0.25 6.95 13.69
CA ILE A 167 0.54 7.85 12.84
C ILE A 167 1.81 8.33 13.55
N LYS A 168 1.72 8.56 14.86
CA LYS A 168 2.84 9.03 15.66
C LYS A 168 4.01 8.06 15.56
N TRP A 169 5.21 8.57 15.34
CA TRP A 169 6.47 7.83 15.10
C TRP A 169 6.53 7.02 13.79
N SER A 170 5.56 7.20 12.90
CA SER A 170 5.58 6.57 11.58
C SER A 170 6.27 7.43 10.53
N SER A 171 6.44 6.89 9.32
CA SER A 171 6.91 7.68 8.16
C SER A 171 5.90 8.74 7.68
N PHE A 172 4.66 8.72 8.17
CA PHE A 172 3.58 9.66 7.87
C PHE A 172 3.30 10.64 9.02
N ASP A 173 4.12 10.61 10.07
CA ASP A 173 4.01 11.52 11.21
C ASP A 173 4.26 12.98 10.81
N ASP A 174 3.89 13.90 11.69
CA ASP A 174 4.18 15.32 11.51
C ASP A 174 5.70 15.56 11.44
N GLY A 175 6.11 16.42 10.52
CA GLY A 175 7.52 16.70 10.20
C GLY A 175 8.18 15.62 9.33
N LYS A 176 7.50 14.53 8.97
CA LYS A 176 8.05 13.51 8.07
C LYS A 176 7.68 13.79 6.62
N PRO A 177 8.57 13.50 5.64
CA PRO A 177 8.34 13.84 4.24
C PRO A 177 7.00 13.36 3.68
N LYS A 178 6.57 12.13 4.01
CA LYS A 178 5.28 11.61 3.53
C LYS A 178 4.09 12.28 4.22
N GLY A 179 4.20 12.56 5.51
CA GLY A 179 3.17 13.24 6.28
C GLY A 179 2.94 14.65 5.75
N GLU A 180 4.03 15.40 5.55
CA GLU A 180 3.96 16.75 4.97
C GLU A 180 3.46 16.74 3.52
N TYR A 181 3.87 15.76 2.72
CA TYR A 181 3.36 15.61 1.36
C TYR A 181 1.84 15.45 1.33
N LEU A 182 1.27 14.54 2.13
CA LEU A 182 -0.18 14.35 2.17
C LEU A 182 -0.90 15.60 2.68
N LYS A 183 -0.38 16.26 3.72
CA LYS A 183 -0.97 17.51 4.23
C LYS A 183 -0.99 18.62 3.19
N GLY A 184 0.07 18.73 2.39
CA GLY A 184 0.21 19.72 1.32
C GLY A 184 -0.36 19.31 -0.03
N TYR A 185 -0.89 18.09 -0.19
CA TYR A 185 -1.38 17.60 -1.47
C TYR A 185 -2.57 18.43 -1.96
N LYS A 186 -2.55 18.85 -3.22
CA LYS A 186 -3.68 19.51 -3.87
C LYS A 186 -4.30 18.57 -4.88
N SER A 187 -5.56 18.22 -4.68
CA SER A 187 -6.31 17.41 -5.63
C SER A 187 -6.47 18.12 -6.97
N ARG A 188 -6.64 17.35 -8.05
CA ARG A 188 -6.93 17.91 -9.38
C ARG A 188 -8.15 18.85 -9.36
N LYS A 189 -9.16 18.53 -8.53
CA LYS A 189 -10.35 19.37 -8.33
C LYS A 189 -10.02 20.71 -7.67
N GLN A 190 -9.16 20.74 -6.66
CA GLN A 190 -8.72 21.97 -6.01
C GLN A 190 -7.87 22.83 -6.96
N LEU A 191 -6.91 22.22 -7.66
CA LEU A 191 -6.08 22.90 -8.64
C LEU A 191 -6.93 23.53 -9.77
N ALA A 192 -7.95 22.82 -10.25
CA ALA A 192 -8.87 23.34 -11.25
C ALA A 192 -9.76 24.49 -10.73
N ALA A 193 -10.01 24.57 -9.42
CA ALA A 193 -10.77 25.66 -8.80
C ALA A 193 -9.91 26.91 -8.56
N GLU A 194 -8.61 26.75 -8.29
CA GLU A 194 -7.66 27.86 -8.11
C GLU A 194 -7.32 28.58 -9.42
N ASN A 195 -7.45 27.89 -10.55
CA ASN A 195 -7.17 28.41 -11.90
C ASN A 195 -8.40 29.02 -12.60
N LYS A 196 -9.52 29.17 -11.89
CA LYS A 196 -10.74 29.83 -12.37
C LYS A 196 -10.89 31.21 -11.73
#